data_AF-A0A7X7XL42-F1
#
_entry.id   AF-A0A7X7XL42-F1
#
_cell.length_a   1.000
_cell.length_b   1.000
_cell.length_c   1.000
_cell.angle_alpha   90.00
_cell.angle_beta   90.00
_cell.angle_gamma   90.00
#
_symmetry.space_group_name_H-M   'P 1'
#
loop_
_entity.id
_entity.type
_entity.pdbx_description
1 polymer ?
#
loop_
_entity_poly.entity_id
_entity_poly.type
_entity_poly.pdbx_seq_one_letter_code
_entity_poly.pdbx_strand_id
1 'polypeptide(L)'
;MTPPPASHAALPAPTRRGRPRAPRALVAAGLAAAVLVLPACSQAPSPGPTTATSRGAGEVTGDWTAVGLFVDAVMAENRDAAARYVVPDSPAARYLRFQADFAGADPARSTPSPGTWAVNVDKHLGEVTLGVVGATPVVWTDWRFAPDGRILQWSTPVAGPLEDRLWTAEPVATSPAGTVRLVSAFVNDTSLSVVVEVAATGASQTIDCDATYAAPAPGAATPTAGASPATGEPGPQPADGCFGTARISAGATGRVALQFLDARLGGTLTYTLRDAAGAAQPARLSVR
;
A
#
# COMPACT_ATOMS: atom_id res chain seq x y z
N MET A 1 34.24 29.93 33.56
CA MET A 1 33.98 29.36 34.89
C MET A 1 33.82 27.87 34.71
N THR A 2 34.83 27.13 35.17
CA THR A 2 34.95 25.68 35.01
C THR A 2 35.01 25.08 36.41
N PRO A 3 34.12 24.15 36.78
CA PRO A 3 34.27 23.28 37.94
C PRO A 3 34.63 21.82 37.55
N PRO A 4 35.06 20.98 38.50
CA PRO A 4 36.18 20.04 38.40
C PRO A 4 35.80 18.57 38.06
N PRO A 5 36.78 17.66 37.88
CA PRO A 5 36.56 16.23 37.61
C PRO A 5 36.63 15.31 38.84
N ALA A 6 36.19 14.06 38.61
CA ALA A 6 36.45 12.80 39.32
C ALA A 6 35.60 12.42 40.56
N SER A 7 34.92 11.26 40.51
CA SER A 7 35.37 10.03 41.21
C SER A 7 34.39 8.86 41.12
N HIS A 8 35.00 7.67 41.20
CA HIS A 8 34.51 6.30 41.13
C HIS A 8 33.37 5.89 42.08
N ALA A 9 32.52 4.96 41.60
CA ALA A 9 31.99 3.79 42.31
C ALA A 9 31.12 2.99 41.31
N ALA A 10 30.94 1.67 41.32
CA ALA A 10 31.61 0.48 41.85
C ALA A 10 30.86 -0.70 41.18
N LEU A 11 31.56 -1.79 40.87
CA LEU A 11 30.99 -3.05 40.38
C LEU A 11 29.98 -3.66 41.38
N PRO A 12 29.07 -4.53 40.91
CA PRO A 12 29.32 -5.94 41.20
C PRO A 12 28.99 -6.91 40.04
N ALA A 13 29.86 -7.89 39.87
CA ALA A 13 29.58 -9.15 39.20
C ALA A 13 28.83 -10.10 40.15
N PRO A 14 28.12 -11.12 39.61
CA PRO A 14 28.26 -12.44 40.20
C PRO A 14 28.47 -13.57 39.18
N THR A 15 29.60 -14.26 39.35
CA THR A 15 29.75 -15.73 39.44
C THR A 15 29.03 -16.64 38.43
N ARG A 16 29.79 -17.11 37.43
CA ARG A 16 29.53 -18.37 36.72
C ARG A 16 30.41 -19.48 37.32
N ARG A 17 29.82 -20.39 38.10
CA ARG A 17 30.49 -21.61 38.61
C ARG A 17 30.00 -22.84 37.84
N GLY A 18 30.97 -23.66 37.41
CA GLY A 18 30.94 -25.11 37.58
C GLY A 18 30.17 -25.95 36.55
N ARG A 19 30.90 -26.57 35.64
CA ARG A 19 30.54 -27.88 35.03
C ARG A 19 30.42 -28.96 36.12
N PRO A 20 29.73 -30.07 35.82
CA PRO A 20 30.49 -31.32 35.80
C PRO A 20 30.20 -32.23 34.59
N ARG A 21 31.14 -33.17 34.43
CA ARG A 21 31.27 -34.22 33.40
C ARG A 21 30.20 -35.33 33.53
N ALA A 22 30.02 -36.01 32.40
CA ALA A 22 29.23 -37.23 32.14
C ALA A 22 29.60 -38.46 33.00
N PRO A 23 28.85 -39.58 32.85
CA PRO A 23 29.36 -40.63 31.94
C PRO A 23 28.32 -41.39 31.07
N ARG A 24 28.86 -41.92 29.94
CA ARG A 24 28.60 -43.14 29.11
C ARG A 24 27.65 -44.23 29.69
N ALA A 25 27.00 -45.15 28.96
CA ALA A 25 26.91 -45.67 27.57
C ALA A 25 25.64 -46.57 27.47
N LEU A 26 25.03 -46.89 26.31
CA LEU A 26 25.18 -48.10 25.47
C LEU A 26 24.04 -48.04 24.39
N VAL A 27 24.30 -47.99 23.08
CA VAL A 27 24.40 -49.08 22.06
C VAL A 27 23.17 -50.00 21.89
N ALA A 28 22.51 -49.89 20.72
CA ALA A 28 22.02 -50.96 19.81
C ALA A 28 21.21 -50.28 18.67
N ALA A 29 21.68 -50.18 17.42
CA ALA A 29 21.79 -51.18 16.35
C ALA A 29 20.47 -51.51 15.61
N GLY A 30 20.46 -51.26 14.29
CA GLY A 30 19.51 -51.78 13.28
C GLY A 30 18.78 -50.66 12.52
N LEU A 31 18.63 -50.66 11.19
CA LEU A 31 19.14 -51.49 10.11
C LEU A 31 18.92 -50.67 8.82
N ALA A 32 19.82 -50.84 7.85
CA ALA A 32 19.81 -50.15 6.56
C ALA A 32 18.65 -50.59 5.64
N ALA A 33 18.13 -49.66 4.85
CA ALA A 33 17.50 -49.95 3.56
C ALA A 33 17.85 -48.85 2.56
N ALA A 34 18.56 -49.27 1.51
CA ALA A 34 19.05 -48.45 0.41
C ALA A 34 17.91 -47.83 -0.40
N VAL A 35 18.04 -46.55 -0.75
CA VAL A 35 17.26 -45.91 -1.81
C VAL A 35 18.22 -45.41 -2.88
N LEU A 36 17.91 -45.85 -4.09
CA LEU A 36 18.57 -45.62 -5.37
C LEU A 36 19.08 -44.20 -5.58
N VAL A 37 20.34 -44.09 -6.00
CA VAL A 37 20.95 -42.89 -6.57
C VAL A 37 20.54 -42.81 -8.05
N LEU A 38 19.58 -41.93 -8.36
CA LEU A 38 19.36 -41.41 -9.70
C LEU A 38 20.21 -40.14 -9.88
N PRO A 39 20.75 -39.86 -11.09
CA PRO A 39 21.46 -38.61 -11.34
C PRO A 39 20.45 -37.46 -11.32
N ALA A 40 20.40 -36.73 -10.21
CA ALA A 40 19.68 -35.48 -10.13
C ALA A 40 20.31 -34.50 -11.12
N CYS A 41 19.54 -34.11 -12.13
CA CYS A 41 19.79 -32.84 -12.81
C CYS A 41 19.77 -31.76 -11.74
N SER A 42 20.92 -31.12 -11.54
CA SER A 42 21.11 -29.98 -10.65
C SER A 42 20.19 -28.86 -11.08
N GLN A 43 18.94 -28.85 -10.60
CA GLN A 43 18.13 -27.65 -10.62
C GLN A 43 18.83 -26.68 -9.69
N ALA A 44 19.49 -25.68 -10.28
CA ALA A 44 19.96 -24.52 -9.56
C ALA A 44 18.78 -24.00 -8.73
N PRO A 45 18.99 -23.60 -7.46
CA PRO A 45 17.94 -22.94 -6.70
C PRO A 45 17.41 -21.77 -7.55
N SER A 46 16.12 -21.80 -7.84
CA SER A 46 15.45 -20.70 -8.52
C SER A 46 15.82 -19.42 -7.76
N PRO A 47 16.35 -18.38 -8.42
CA PRO A 47 16.63 -17.12 -7.77
C PRO A 47 15.33 -16.68 -7.07
N GLY A 48 15.41 -16.50 -5.75
CA GLY A 48 14.31 -15.88 -5.01
C GLY A 48 14.07 -14.46 -5.52
N PRO A 49 12.93 -13.83 -5.16
CA PRO A 49 12.67 -12.44 -5.52
C PRO A 49 13.87 -11.58 -5.11
N THR A 50 14.42 -10.82 -6.06
CA THR A 50 15.53 -9.91 -5.79
C THR A 50 14.96 -8.64 -5.17
N THR A 51 15.49 -8.26 -4.01
CA THR A 51 15.19 -6.98 -3.39
C THR A 51 16.17 -5.96 -3.95
N ALA A 52 15.69 -5.02 -4.78
CA ALA A 52 16.39 -3.76 -4.89
C ALA A 52 16.26 -3.05 -3.56
N THR A 53 17.36 -2.81 -2.86
CA THR A 53 17.36 -1.80 -1.81
C THR A 53 17.95 -0.54 -2.40
N SER A 54 17.13 0.51 -2.48
CA SER A 54 17.68 1.86 -2.62
C SER A 54 18.65 2.06 -1.45
N ARG A 55 19.89 2.52 -1.72
CA ARG A 55 21.03 2.69 -0.78
C ARG A 55 22.11 1.58 -0.76
N GLY A 56 22.04 0.55 -1.61
CA GLY A 56 23.16 -0.37 -1.83
C GLY A 56 24.14 0.12 -2.91
N ALA A 57 25.45 -0.01 -2.70
CA ALA A 57 26.48 0.34 -3.71
C ALA A 57 26.60 -0.67 -4.88
N GLY A 58 25.52 -1.36 -5.25
CA GLY A 58 25.49 -2.41 -6.27
C GLY A 58 24.43 -2.16 -7.33
N GLU A 59 24.66 -2.65 -8.54
CA GLU A 59 23.68 -2.62 -9.62
C GLU A 59 22.41 -3.37 -9.17
N VAL A 60 21.30 -2.64 -9.09
CA VAL A 60 20.01 -3.24 -8.82
C VAL A 60 19.59 -4.09 -10.01
N THR A 61 19.40 -5.38 -9.77
CA THR A 61 18.91 -6.32 -10.78
C THR A 61 17.41 -6.08 -11.04
N GLY A 62 17.08 -5.63 -12.25
CA GLY A 62 15.71 -5.37 -12.70
C GLY A 62 15.69 -4.86 -14.15
N ASP A 63 14.58 -5.03 -14.85
CA ASP A 63 14.38 -4.44 -16.19
C ASP A 63 14.00 -2.97 -16.04
N TRP A 64 15.01 -2.11 -15.88
CA TRP A 64 14.83 -0.66 -15.70
C TRP A 64 14.22 0.05 -16.91
N THR A 65 14.35 -0.53 -18.11
CA THR A 65 13.63 -0.04 -19.29
C THR A 65 12.14 -0.33 -19.16
N ALA A 66 11.77 -1.55 -18.74
CA ALA A 66 10.37 -1.87 -18.44
C ALA A 66 9.79 -1.02 -17.30
N VAL A 67 10.58 -0.66 -16.29
CA VAL A 67 10.15 0.26 -15.22
C VAL A 67 9.78 1.63 -15.78
N GLY A 68 10.62 2.22 -16.64
CA GLY A 68 10.31 3.50 -17.29
C GLY A 68 9.01 3.42 -18.11
N LEU A 69 8.88 2.39 -18.94
CA LEU A 69 7.68 2.16 -19.77
C LEU A 69 6.42 1.90 -18.93
N PHE A 70 6.55 1.22 -17.80
CA PHE A 70 5.48 1.02 -16.83
C PHE A 70 5.00 2.36 -16.25
N VAL A 71 5.94 3.20 -15.77
CA VAL A 71 5.60 4.49 -15.16
C VAL A 71 4.95 5.41 -16.19
N ASP A 72 5.47 5.45 -17.43
CA ASP A 72 4.85 6.22 -18.50
C ASP A 72 3.42 5.73 -18.82
N ALA A 73 3.22 4.41 -18.88
CA ALA A 73 1.89 3.85 -19.10
C ALA A 73 0.92 4.16 -17.95
N VAL A 74 1.42 4.14 -16.71
CA VAL A 74 0.67 4.56 -15.52
C VAL A 74 0.24 6.02 -15.62
N MET A 75 1.15 6.92 -16.00
CA MET A 75 0.87 8.35 -16.12
C MET A 75 -0.07 8.67 -17.29
N ALA A 76 0.02 7.91 -18.37
CA ALA A 76 -0.92 7.98 -19.48
C ALA A 76 -2.28 7.32 -19.17
N GLU A 77 -2.47 6.79 -17.96
CA GLU A 77 -3.66 6.03 -17.55
C GLU A 77 -3.97 4.82 -18.46
N ASN A 78 -2.95 4.31 -19.13
CA ASN A 78 -3.06 3.17 -20.04
C ASN A 78 -2.83 1.86 -19.28
N ARG A 79 -3.89 1.40 -18.63
CA ARG A 79 -3.88 0.17 -17.82
C ARG A 79 -3.39 -1.05 -18.60
N ASP A 80 -3.84 -1.22 -19.85
CA ASP A 80 -3.49 -2.40 -20.65
C ASP A 80 -2.01 -2.43 -21.04
N ALA A 81 -1.40 -1.25 -21.26
CA ALA A 81 0.03 -1.14 -21.45
C ALA A 81 0.80 -1.39 -20.14
N ALA A 82 0.37 -0.77 -19.03
CA ALA A 82 1.01 -0.92 -17.73
C ALA A 82 0.96 -2.38 -17.21
N ALA A 83 -0.16 -3.08 -17.45
CA ALA A 83 -0.41 -4.45 -17.00
C ALA A 83 0.60 -5.47 -17.57
N ARG A 84 1.27 -5.14 -18.69
CA ARG A 84 2.28 -6.02 -19.32
C ARG A 84 3.56 -6.14 -18.48
N TYR A 85 3.84 -5.14 -17.65
CA TYR A 85 5.09 -5.05 -16.89
C TYR A 85 4.96 -5.53 -15.45
N VAL A 86 3.74 -5.82 -14.99
CA VAL A 86 3.48 -6.22 -13.60
C VAL A 86 3.11 -7.70 -13.51
N VAL A 87 3.41 -8.30 -12.36
CA VAL A 87 2.96 -9.65 -12.04
C VAL A 87 1.46 -9.60 -11.71
N PRO A 88 0.62 -10.49 -12.27
CA PRO A 88 -0.79 -10.60 -11.91
C PRO A 88 -0.99 -10.75 -10.40
N ASP A 89 -2.05 -10.15 -9.87
CA ASP A 89 -2.41 -10.15 -8.43
C ASP A 89 -1.37 -9.58 -7.46
N SER A 90 -0.23 -9.07 -7.95
CA SER A 90 0.77 -8.38 -7.14
C SER A 90 0.23 -7.03 -6.61
N PRO A 91 0.90 -6.44 -5.60
CA PRO A 91 0.61 -5.06 -5.18
C PRO A 91 0.62 -4.07 -6.35
N ALA A 92 1.56 -4.21 -7.31
CA ALA A 92 1.59 -3.38 -8.52
C ALA A 92 0.33 -3.54 -9.39
N ALA A 93 -0.15 -4.76 -9.61
CA ALA A 93 -1.40 -5.00 -10.33
C ALA A 93 -2.63 -4.44 -9.61
N ARG A 94 -2.66 -4.53 -8.27
CA ARG A 94 -3.72 -3.94 -7.44
C ARG A 94 -3.73 -2.42 -7.50
N TYR A 95 -2.56 -1.78 -7.57
CA TYR A 95 -2.45 -0.34 -7.80
C TYR A 95 -3.08 0.08 -9.14
N LEU A 96 -2.82 -0.67 -10.22
CA LEU A 96 -3.45 -0.40 -11.52
C LEU A 96 -4.98 -0.52 -11.47
N ARG A 97 -5.51 -1.46 -10.67
CA ARG A 97 -6.95 -1.58 -10.43
C ARG A 97 -7.48 -0.37 -9.66
N PHE A 98 -6.80 0.06 -8.60
CA PHE A 98 -7.16 1.29 -7.88
C PHE A 98 -7.19 2.50 -8.81
N GLN A 99 -6.18 2.68 -9.67
CA GLN A 99 -6.16 3.79 -10.63
C GLN A 99 -7.36 3.77 -11.57
N ALA A 100 -7.72 2.60 -12.11
CA ALA A 100 -8.88 2.45 -12.97
C ALA A 100 -10.21 2.69 -12.22
N ASP A 101 -10.31 2.26 -10.96
CA ASP A 101 -11.49 2.50 -10.13
C ASP A 101 -11.65 3.98 -9.81
N PHE A 102 -10.54 4.67 -9.49
CA PHE A 102 -10.51 6.11 -9.29
C PHE A 102 -10.85 6.87 -10.59
N ALA A 103 -10.34 6.42 -11.74
CA ALA A 103 -10.69 6.95 -13.06
C ALA A 103 -12.18 6.85 -13.35
N GLY A 104 -12.76 5.67 -13.10
CA GLY A 104 -14.16 5.42 -13.34
C GLY A 104 -15.10 6.22 -12.45
N ALA A 105 -14.62 6.74 -11.31
CA ALA A 105 -15.39 7.66 -10.47
C ALA A 105 -15.48 9.07 -11.06
N ASP A 106 -14.50 9.50 -11.86
CA ASP A 106 -14.53 10.79 -12.55
C ASP A 106 -14.44 10.63 -14.07
N PRO A 107 -15.53 10.21 -14.74
CA PRO A 107 -15.51 10.03 -16.19
C PRO A 107 -15.37 11.36 -16.96
N ALA A 108 -15.55 12.50 -16.29
CA ALA A 108 -15.37 13.82 -16.89
C ALA A 108 -13.92 14.30 -16.79
N ARG A 109 -13.05 13.60 -16.06
CA ARG A 109 -11.64 13.98 -15.96
C ARG A 109 -10.95 13.92 -17.31
N SER A 110 -10.12 14.92 -17.56
CA SER A 110 -9.21 14.87 -18.71
C SER A 110 -8.05 13.94 -18.37
N THR A 111 -7.79 12.97 -19.24
CA THR A 111 -6.58 12.15 -19.13
C THR A 111 -5.35 13.06 -19.25
N PRO A 112 -4.30 12.83 -18.45
CA PRO A 112 -3.05 13.57 -18.58
C PRO A 112 -2.53 13.55 -20.02
N SER A 113 -2.11 14.70 -20.53
CA SER A 113 -1.53 14.79 -21.88
C SER A 113 -0.04 14.44 -21.85
N PRO A 114 0.47 13.60 -22.77
CA PRO A 114 1.90 13.35 -22.89
C PRO A 114 2.68 14.66 -22.94
N GLY A 115 3.68 14.79 -22.07
CA GLY A 115 4.47 16.03 -21.91
C GLY A 115 4.08 16.89 -20.71
N THR A 116 3.00 16.56 -19.98
CA THR A 116 2.72 17.17 -18.66
C THR A 116 3.43 16.45 -17.50
N TRP A 117 4.16 15.38 -17.79
CA TRP A 117 5.00 14.67 -16.83
C TRP A 117 6.38 14.32 -17.43
N ALA A 118 7.32 14.03 -16.54
CA ALA A 118 8.63 13.50 -16.87
C ALA A 118 8.96 12.33 -15.93
N VAL A 119 9.49 11.26 -16.51
CA VAL A 119 9.98 10.09 -15.78
C VAL A 119 11.50 10.09 -15.85
N ASN A 120 12.16 10.14 -14.70
CA ASN A 120 13.59 9.96 -14.59
C ASN A 120 13.89 8.66 -13.84
N VAL A 121 14.62 7.74 -14.47
CA VAL A 121 14.99 6.45 -13.91
C VAL A 121 16.47 6.47 -13.53
N ASP A 122 16.76 6.41 -12.23
CA ASP A 122 18.11 6.21 -11.73
C ASP A 122 18.30 4.75 -11.31
N LYS A 123 18.81 3.94 -12.23
CA LYS A 123 19.09 2.52 -11.99
C LYS A 123 20.21 2.28 -10.98
N HIS A 124 21.08 3.26 -10.74
CA HIS A 124 22.18 3.14 -9.80
C HIS A 124 21.69 3.32 -8.36
N LEU A 125 20.71 4.20 -8.16
CA LEU A 125 20.05 4.39 -6.87
C LEU A 125 18.84 3.47 -6.68
N GLY A 126 18.32 2.89 -7.76
CA GLY A 126 17.10 2.10 -7.74
C GLY A 126 15.86 2.96 -7.56
N GLU A 127 15.86 4.16 -8.14
CA GLU A 127 14.83 5.18 -7.95
C GLU A 127 14.19 5.60 -9.27
N VAL A 128 12.90 5.91 -9.20
CA VAL A 128 12.17 6.58 -10.28
C VAL A 128 11.59 7.87 -9.73
N THR A 129 11.98 8.99 -10.33
CA THR A 129 11.42 10.29 -10.01
C THR A 129 10.39 10.66 -11.07
N LEU A 130 9.15 10.81 -10.64
CA LEU A 130 8.03 11.27 -11.44
C LEU A 130 7.81 12.76 -11.16
N GLY A 131 8.07 13.60 -12.15
CA GLY A 131 7.72 15.02 -12.12
C GLY A 131 6.42 15.26 -12.88
N VAL A 132 5.48 15.99 -12.30
CA VAL A 132 4.28 16.49 -12.99
C VAL A 132 4.31 18.02 -12.94
N VAL A 133 3.98 18.67 -14.06
CA VAL A 133 3.99 20.14 -14.13
C VAL A 133 3.07 20.73 -13.06
N GLY A 134 3.63 21.57 -12.20
CA GLY A 134 2.89 22.23 -11.11
C GLY A 134 2.71 21.38 -9.84
N ALA A 135 3.32 20.20 -9.75
CA ALA A 135 3.26 19.35 -8.56
C ALA A 135 4.65 19.01 -8.01
N THR A 136 4.69 18.66 -6.71
CA THR A 136 5.89 18.10 -6.09
C THR A 136 6.22 16.76 -6.74
N PRO A 137 7.49 16.51 -7.14
CA PRO A 137 7.88 15.22 -7.68
C PRO A 137 7.66 14.10 -6.68
N VAL A 138 7.22 12.95 -7.18
CA VAL A 138 7.07 11.72 -6.39
C VAL A 138 8.24 10.80 -6.70
N VAL A 139 8.82 10.20 -5.66
CA VAL A 139 9.96 9.29 -5.80
C VAL A 139 9.52 7.87 -5.45
N TRP A 140 9.71 6.94 -6.37
CA TRP A 140 9.47 5.51 -6.18
C TRP A 140 10.79 4.77 -6.03
N THR A 141 10.93 4.03 -4.93
CA THR A 141 12.16 3.35 -4.51
C THR A 141 11.90 1.86 -4.25
N ASP A 142 12.96 1.12 -3.90
CA ASP A 142 12.87 -0.26 -3.37
C ASP A 142 12.01 -1.20 -4.22
N TRP A 143 12.23 -1.14 -5.53
CA TRP A 143 11.54 -1.96 -6.51
C TRP A 143 11.79 -3.45 -6.28
N ARG A 144 10.73 -4.25 -6.34
CA ARG A 144 10.82 -5.71 -6.26
C ARG A 144 10.33 -6.31 -7.55
N PHE A 145 11.06 -7.30 -8.04
CA PHE A 145 10.79 -7.98 -9.29
C PHE A 145 10.61 -9.48 -9.07
N ALA A 146 9.77 -10.09 -9.90
CA ALA A 146 9.72 -11.53 -10.04
C ALA A 146 10.93 -12.02 -10.85
N PRO A 147 11.23 -13.34 -10.82
CA PRO A 147 12.35 -13.91 -11.59
C PRO A 147 12.26 -13.68 -13.10
N ASP A 148 11.05 -13.42 -13.63
CA ASP A 148 10.79 -13.09 -15.02
C ASP A 148 10.96 -11.59 -15.35
N GLY A 149 11.44 -10.79 -14.40
CA GLY A 149 11.69 -9.36 -14.56
C GLY A 149 10.47 -8.46 -14.39
N ARG A 150 9.27 -9.01 -14.20
CA ARG A 150 8.06 -8.20 -13.98
C ARG A 150 8.02 -7.61 -12.58
N ILE A 151 7.40 -6.44 -12.48
CA ILE A 151 7.28 -5.66 -11.25
C ILE A 151 6.28 -6.32 -10.30
N LEU A 152 6.71 -6.55 -9.06
CA LEU A 152 5.84 -6.96 -7.95
C LEU A 152 5.33 -5.75 -7.17
N GLN A 153 6.24 -4.84 -6.80
CA GLN A 153 5.94 -3.66 -5.99
C GLN A 153 7.09 -2.64 -5.98
N TRP A 154 6.83 -1.48 -5.38
CA TRP A 154 7.80 -0.44 -5.04
C TRP A 154 7.39 0.23 -3.73
N SER A 155 8.27 1.07 -3.19
CA SER A 155 8.02 1.91 -2.03
C SER A 155 8.03 3.39 -2.41
N THR A 156 7.51 4.24 -1.53
CA THR A 156 7.89 5.66 -1.49
C THR A 156 8.61 5.96 -0.18
N PRO A 157 9.50 6.97 -0.13
CA PRO A 157 10.20 7.33 1.10
C PRO A 157 9.29 7.69 2.28
N VAL A 158 8.09 8.24 1.99
CA VAL A 158 7.16 8.75 3.01
C VAL A 158 6.11 7.72 3.39
N ALA A 159 5.44 7.09 2.40
CA ALA A 159 4.35 6.16 2.67
C ALA A 159 4.77 4.68 2.74
N GLY A 160 6.02 4.34 2.37
CA GLY A 160 6.55 2.97 2.50
C GLY A 160 6.12 2.04 1.34
N PRO A 161 6.14 0.70 1.55
CA PRO A 161 5.91 -0.28 0.49
C PRO A 161 4.46 -0.25 -0.02
N LEU A 162 4.27 -0.57 -1.31
CA LEU A 162 2.95 -0.52 -1.95
C LEU A 162 1.92 -1.44 -1.33
N GLU A 163 2.34 -2.60 -0.83
CA GLU A 163 1.45 -3.58 -0.19
C GLU A 163 0.76 -3.04 1.06
N ASP A 164 1.45 -2.19 1.83
CA ASP A 164 0.91 -1.55 3.04
C ASP A 164 0.08 -0.30 2.72
N ARG A 165 0.19 0.22 1.50
CA ARG A 165 -0.52 1.40 1.00
C ARG A 165 -1.84 1.04 0.32
N LEU A 166 -2.08 -0.24 0.04
CA LEU A 166 -3.26 -0.72 -0.66
C LEU A 166 -4.15 -1.55 0.26
N TRP A 167 -5.40 -1.13 0.32
CA TRP A 167 -6.46 -1.74 1.10
C TRP A 167 -6.81 -3.17 0.63
N THR A 168 -7.22 -4.07 1.54
CA THR A 168 -7.28 -5.53 1.24
C THR A 168 -8.61 -6.25 1.45
N ALA A 169 -9.61 -5.67 2.11
CA ALA A 169 -10.90 -6.37 2.33
C ALA A 169 -11.94 -6.00 1.24
N GLU A 170 -13.25 -6.19 1.46
CA GLU A 170 -14.35 -5.42 0.80
C GLU A 170 -15.56 -5.24 1.77
N PRO A 171 -15.61 -4.26 2.72
CA PRO A 171 -16.79 -4.07 3.54
C PRO A 171 -17.92 -3.56 2.66
N VAL A 172 -19.10 -3.98 3.06
CA VAL A 172 -20.36 -3.55 2.50
C VAL A 172 -21.23 -3.08 3.66
N ALA A 173 -21.84 -1.92 3.50
CA ALA A 173 -22.88 -1.42 4.36
C ALA A 173 -24.18 -1.37 3.56
N THR A 174 -25.23 -1.97 4.11
CA THR A 174 -26.54 -2.10 3.47
C THR A 174 -27.58 -1.36 4.29
N SER A 175 -28.48 -0.65 3.60
CA SER A 175 -29.64 0.01 4.19
C SER A 175 -30.84 -0.11 3.23
N PRO A 176 -32.06 0.28 3.67
CA PRO A 176 -33.21 0.33 2.78
C PRO A 176 -33.03 1.26 1.57
N ALA A 177 -32.20 2.30 1.70
CA ALA A 177 -31.90 3.25 0.62
C ALA A 177 -30.88 2.72 -0.40
N GLY A 178 -30.13 1.66 -0.07
CA GLY A 178 -29.12 1.11 -0.97
C GLY A 178 -27.96 0.41 -0.28
N THR A 179 -26.89 0.16 -1.03
CA THR A 179 -25.64 -0.41 -0.53
C THR A 179 -24.47 0.51 -0.83
N VAL A 180 -23.54 0.63 0.11
CA VAL A 180 -22.23 1.26 -0.09
C VAL A 180 -21.17 0.20 0.11
N ARG A 181 -20.36 -0.05 -0.91
CA ARG A 181 -19.26 -1.02 -0.90
C ARG A 181 -17.96 -0.30 -1.11
N LEU A 182 -16.95 -0.58 -0.29
CA LEU A 182 -15.60 -0.11 -0.55
C LEU A 182 -14.96 -1.00 -1.63
N VAL A 183 -14.54 -0.40 -2.75
CA VAL A 183 -14.00 -1.12 -3.91
C VAL A 183 -12.48 -1.08 -3.92
N SER A 184 -11.91 0.08 -3.62
CA SER A 184 -10.46 0.25 -3.54
C SER A 184 -10.12 1.40 -2.60
N ALA A 185 -8.94 1.35 -1.99
CA ALA A 185 -8.34 2.49 -1.33
C ALA A 185 -6.82 2.43 -1.43
N PHE A 186 -6.19 3.60 -1.48
CA PHE A 186 -4.76 3.77 -1.64
C PHE A 186 -4.27 4.97 -0.83
N VAL A 187 -3.19 4.78 -0.07
CA VAL A 187 -2.49 5.85 0.63
C VAL A 187 -1.27 6.26 -0.20
N ASN A 188 -1.22 7.53 -0.58
CA ASN A 188 0.00 8.13 -1.13
C ASN A 188 0.73 8.91 -0.03
N ASP A 189 1.73 9.70 -0.41
CA ASP A 189 2.58 10.41 0.55
C ASP A 189 1.84 11.52 1.32
N THR A 190 0.67 11.97 0.87
CA THR A 190 -0.05 13.13 1.43
C THR A 190 -1.53 12.89 1.72
N SER A 191 -2.11 11.76 1.30
CA SER A 191 -3.56 11.54 1.36
C SER A 191 -3.93 10.06 1.29
N LEU A 192 -5.11 9.76 1.84
CA LEU A 192 -5.84 8.54 1.59
C LEU A 192 -6.88 8.82 0.50
N SER A 193 -6.84 8.04 -0.58
CA SER A 193 -7.90 8.00 -1.59
C SER A 193 -8.75 6.74 -1.39
N VAL A 194 -10.07 6.90 -1.39
CA VAL A 194 -11.06 5.84 -1.19
C VAL A 194 -12.05 5.85 -2.34
N VAL A 195 -12.30 4.70 -2.95
CA VAL A 195 -13.35 4.53 -3.97
C VAL A 195 -14.44 3.62 -3.44
N VAL A 196 -15.64 4.15 -3.34
CA VAL A 196 -16.86 3.40 -2.99
C VAL A 196 -17.74 3.20 -4.21
N GLU A 197 -18.46 2.10 -4.21
CA GLU A 197 -19.55 1.81 -5.13
C GLU A 197 -20.86 1.93 -4.36
N VAL A 198 -21.78 2.72 -4.91
CA VAL A 198 -23.07 3.03 -4.31
C VAL A 198 -24.15 2.48 -5.23
N ALA A 199 -24.93 1.53 -4.74
CA ALA A 199 -26.10 1.01 -5.45
C ALA A 199 -27.37 1.58 -4.81
N ALA A 200 -28.12 2.36 -5.58
CA ALA A 200 -29.32 3.05 -5.13
C ALA A 200 -30.55 2.13 -5.17
N THR A 201 -31.31 2.06 -4.09
CA THR A 201 -32.55 1.26 -4.01
C THR A 201 -33.75 2.16 -3.75
N GLY A 202 -34.83 1.96 -4.51
CA GLY A 202 -36.12 2.63 -4.33
C GLY A 202 -36.16 4.12 -4.74
N ALA A 203 -35.10 4.87 -4.50
CA ALA A 203 -34.97 6.29 -4.83
C ALA A 203 -33.57 6.62 -5.37
N SER A 204 -33.49 7.69 -6.15
CA SER A 204 -32.19 8.21 -6.62
C SER A 204 -31.40 8.78 -5.44
N GLN A 205 -30.09 8.53 -5.43
CA GLN A 205 -29.17 8.99 -4.40
C GLN A 205 -28.33 10.15 -4.91
N THR A 206 -28.08 11.12 -4.05
CA THR A 206 -27.08 12.18 -4.28
C THR A 206 -25.74 11.71 -3.76
N ILE A 207 -24.65 12.09 -4.44
CA ILE A 207 -23.29 11.84 -3.96
C ILE A 207 -23.06 12.52 -2.60
N ASP A 208 -22.47 11.80 -1.64
CA ASP A 208 -22.07 12.36 -0.34
C ASP A 208 -20.63 12.86 -0.39
N CYS A 209 -20.47 14.14 -0.72
CA CYS A 209 -19.17 14.81 -0.63
C CYS A 209 -18.85 15.31 0.78
N ASP A 210 -19.81 15.22 1.71
CA ASP A 210 -19.58 15.50 3.13
C ASP A 210 -19.14 14.24 3.91
N ALA A 211 -18.79 13.16 3.20
CA ALA A 211 -18.35 11.92 3.82
C ALA A 211 -17.15 12.19 4.74
N THR A 212 -17.11 11.51 5.89
CA THR A 212 -16.07 11.72 6.90
C THR A 212 -15.25 10.46 7.12
N TYR A 213 -13.96 10.65 7.41
CA TYR A 213 -13.05 9.56 7.73
C TYR A 213 -12.49 9.75 9.14
N ALA A 214 -12.70 8.74 9.98
CA ALA A 214 -12.04 8.64 11.27
C ALA A 214 -10.80 7.76 11.13
N ALA A 215 -9.61 8.37 11.22
CA ALA A 215 -8.35 7.64 11.21
C ALA A 215 -8.25 6.69 12.42
N PRO A 216 -7.49 5.59 12.33
CA PRO A 216 -7.26 4.75 13.49
C PRO A 216 -6.54 5.56 14.57
N ALA A 217 -6.92 5.34 15.83
CA ALA A 217 -6.24 5.97 16.96
C ALA A 217 -4.72 5.64 16.89
N PRO A 218 -3.83 6.62 17.16
CA PRO A 218 -2.39 6.38 17.16
C PRO A 218 -2.07 5.33 18.23
N GLY A 219 -1.82 4.08 17.79
CA GLY A 219 -1.63 2.92 18.66
C GLY A 219 -2.03 1.57 18.06
N ALA A 220 -2.78 1.55 16.95
CA ALA A 220 -3.24 0.30 16.32
C ALA A 220 -2.36 -0.23 15.17
N ALA A 221 -1.30 0.48 14.76
CA ALA A 221 -0.35 0.04 13.72
C ALA A 221 1.10 0.17 14.22
N THR A 222 1.95 -0.81 13.86
CA THR A 222 3.38 -0.83 14.19
C THR A 222 4.06 0.42 13.64
N PRO A 223 4.77 1.22 14.46
CA PRO A 223 5.33 2.49 14.01
C PRO A 223 6.43 2.27 12.98
N THR A 224 6.26 2.86 11.79
CA THR A 224 7.36 3.13 10.86
C THR A 224 8.26 4.20 11.48
N ALA A 225 9.57 3.94 11.54
CA ALA A 225 10.53 4.84 12.16
C ALA A 225 10.51 6.23 11.47
N GLY A 226 10.07 7.27 12.19
CA GLY A 226 10.13 8.67 11.73
C GLY A 226 8.88 9.51 11.97
N ALA A 227 7.73 8.91 12.31
CA ALA A 227 6.52 9.67 12.59
C ALA A 227 6.56 10.26 14.02
N SER A 228 6.60 11.59 14.11
CA SER A 228 6.34 12.32 15.36
C SER A 228 4.88 12.05 15.80
N PRO A 229 4.61 11.73 17.08
CA PRO A 229 3.26 11.56 17.54
C PRO A 229 2.53 12.90 17.48
N ALA A 230 1.54 13.02 16.58
CA ALA A 230 0.61 14.13 16.61
C ALA A 230 -0.17 14.07 17.93
N THR A 231 0.03 15.07 18.78
CA THR A 231 -0.77 15.30 19.99
C THR A 231 -2.16 15.78 19.60
N GLY A 232 -3.12 14.86 19.62
CA GLY A 232 -4.53 15.10 19.36
C GLY A 232 -5.13 13.89 18.65
N GLU A 233 -6.21 13.33 19.19
CA GLU A 233 -6.98 12.30 18.48
C GLU A 233 -7.64 12.98 17.28
N PRO A 234 -7.24 12.69 16.02
CA PRO A 234 -7.86 13.34 14.88
C PRO A 234 -9.31 12.85 14.82
N GLY A 235 -10.24 13.76 15.13
CA GLY A 235 -11.67 13.51 14.94
C GLY A 235 -11.99 13.19 13.48
N PRO A 236 -13.21 12.73 13.17
CA PRO A 236 -13.60 12.46 11.79
C PRO A 236 -13.38 13.71 10.92
N GLN A 237 -12.57 13.57 9.88
CA GLN A 237 -12.28 14.67 8.96
C GLN A 237 -13.12 14.53 7.67
N PRO A 238 -13.62 15.64 7.11
CA PRO A 238 -14.36 15.60 5.84
C PRO A 238 -13.44 15.22 4.68
N ALA A 239 -14.04 14.80 3.56
CA ALA A 239 -13.29 14.61 2.33
C ALA A 239 -12.84 15.96 1.76
N ASP A 240 -11.55 16.09 1.45
CA ASP A 240 -10.95 17.23 0.76
C ASP A 240 -11.23 17.20 -0.75
N GLY A 241 -11.39 16.00 -1.30
CA GLY A 241 -11.75 15.78 -2.70
C GLY A 241 -12.92 14.80 -2.82
N CYS A 242 -13.84 15.09 -3.73
CA CYS A 242 -15.00 14.26 -4.01
C CYS A 242 -15.26 14.22 -5.51
N PHE A 243 -15.26 13.02 -6.09
CA PHE A 243 -15.48 12.80 -7.51
C PHE A 243 -16.52 11.70 -7.72
N GLY A 244 -17.42 11.90 -8.67
CA GLY A 244 -18.53 10.99 -8.92
C GLY A 244 -19.62 11.65 -9.73
N THR A 245 -20.53 10.84 -10.26
CA THR A 245 -21.78 11.37 -10.81
C THR A 245 -22.59 12.01 -9.69
N ALA A 246 -23.04 13.25 -9.89
CA ALA A 246 -23.78 14.00 -8.87
C ALA A 246 -25.03 13.26 -8.34
N ARG A 247 -25.61 12.39 -9.17
CA ARG A 247 -26.78 11.58 -8.84
C ARG A 247 -26.62 10.15 -9.37
N ILE A 248 -27.06 9.19 -8.58
CA ILE A 248 -27.18 7.78 -8.92
C ILE A 248 -28.66 7.45 -8.99
N SER A 249 -29.16 7.09 -10.17
CA SER A 249 -30.59 6.79 -10.37
C SER A 249 -31.05 5.59 -9.57
N ALA A 250 -32.34 5.54 -9.21
CA ALA A 250 -32.93 4.37 -8.54
C ALA A 250 -32.67 3.09 -9.35
N GLY A 251 -32.17 2.04 -8.69
CA GLY A 251 -31.81 0.76 -9.32
C GLY A 251 -30.48 0.78 -10.07
N ALA A 252 -29.75 1.90 -10.06
CA ALA A 252 -28.43 2.01 -10.68
C ALA A 252 -27.30 1.94 -9.64
N THR A 253 -26.10 1.71 -10.16
CA THR A 253 -24.86 1.69 -9.39
C THR A 253 -23.91 2.74 -9.94
N GLY A 254 -23.29 3.51 -9.04
CA GLY A 254 -22.28 4.52 -9.38
C GLY A 254 -21.04 4.39 -8.50
N ARG A 255 -19.93 4.97 -8.95
CA ARG A 255 -18.68 5.04 -8.19
C ARG A 255 -18.43 6.45 -7.69
N VAL A 256 -17.89 6.53 -6.50
CA VAL A 256 -17.54 7.78 -5.83
C VAL A 256 -16.13 7.65 -5.28
N ALA A 257 -15.26 8.57 -5.66
CA ALA A 257 -13.90 8.69 -5.13
C ALA A 257 -13.84 9.84 -4.13
N LEU A 258 -13.25 9.57 -2.98
CA LEU A 258 -13.07 10.50 -1.87
C LEU A 258 -11.59 10.60 -1.53
N GLN A 259 -11.11 11.79 -1.23
CA GLN A 259 -9.74 12.03 -0.77
C GLN A 259 -9.76 12.66 0.61
N PHE A 260 -8.90 12.17 1.49
CA PHE A 260 -8.72 12.67 2.85
C PHE A 260 -7.24 12.99 3.05
N LEU A 261 -6.91 14.25 3.29
CA LEU A 261 -5.54 14.68 3.54
C LEU A 261 -5.00 14.06 4.85
N ASP A 262 -3.72 13.72 4.84
CA ASP A 262 -2.98 13.18 5.98
C ASP A 262 -3.58 11.92 6.65
N ALA A 263 -4.54 11.27 5.98
CA ALA A 263 -5.17 10.04 6.43
C ALA A 263 -4.36 8.79 6.06
N ARG A 264 -4.51 7.74 6.86
CA ARG A 264 -3.93 6.40 6.64
C ARG A 264 -5.02 5.34 6.61
N LEU A 265 -4.69 4.15 6.08
CA LEU A 265 -5.53 2.96 6.21
C LEU A 265 -5.71 2.56 7.69
N GLY A 266 -6.72 1.75 7.97
CA GLY A 266 -7.10 1.24 9.29
C GLY A 266 -8.27 1.96 9.96
N GLY A 267 -8.86 2.97 9.31
CA GLY A 267 -9.91 3.82 9.87
C GLY A 267 -11.33 3.42 9.46
N THR A 268 -12.28 4.32 9.76
CA THR A 268 -13.69 4.15 9.42
C THR A 268 -14.19 5.31 8.55
N LEU A 269 -14.66 4.97 7.35
CA LEU A 269 -15.40 5.87 6.49
C LEU A 269 -16.87 5.90 6.91
N THR A 270 -17.42 7.09 7.06
CA THR A 270 -18.87 7.32 7.17
C THR A 270 -19.35 8.00 5.90
N TYR A 271 -20.21 7.32 5.15
CA TYR A 271 -20.83 7.78 3.92
C TYR A 271 -22.34 7.83 4.09
N THR A 272 -23.02 8.86 3.61
CA THR A 272 -24.45 9.06 3.83
C THR A 272 -25.23 8.88 2.54
N LEU A 273 -26.12 7.89 2.50
CA LEU A 273 -27.10 7.77 1.41
C LEU A 273 -28.17 8.85 1.61
N ARG A 274 -28.26 9.80 0.68
CA ARG A 274 -29.23 10.90 0.70
C ARG A 274 -30.12 10.86 -0.53
N ASP A 275 -31.42 10.70 -0.32
CA ASP A 275 -32.39 10.81 -1.40
C ASP A 275 -32.79 12.28 -1.69
N ALA A 276 -33.53 12.48 -2.78
CA ALA A 276 -34.00 13.81 -3.18
C ALA A 276 -35.03 14.44 -2.20
N ALA A 277 -35.62 13.65 -1.30
CA ALA A 277 -36.53 14.11 -0.26
C ALA A 277 -35.79 14.52 1.03
N GLY A 278 -34.47 14.34 1.07
CA GLY A 278 -33.63 14.67 2.22
C GLY A 278 -33.55 13.57 3.27
N ALA A 279 -34.08 12.37 3.01
CA ALA A 279 -33.88 11.23 3.89
C ALA A 279 -32.40 10.81 3.82
N ALA A 280 -31.75 10.76 5.00
CA ALA A 280 -30.34 10.47 5.14
C ALA A 280 -30.12 9.20 5.94
N GLN A 281 -29.31 8.28 5.43
CA GLN A 281 -28.94 7.04 6.11
C GLN A 281 -27.42 6.86 6.11
N PRO A 282 -26.75 6.90 7.28
CA PRO A 282 -25.31 6.71 7.34
C PRO A 282 -24.94 5.23 7.13
N ALA A 283 -23.92 5.02 6.32
CA ALA A 283 -23.25 3.77 6.02
C ALA A 283 -21.80 3.87 6.53
N ARG A 284 -21.40 2.93 7.39
CA ARG A 284 -20.04 2.90 7.96
C ARG A 284 -19.23 1.75 7.38
N LEU A 285 -18.04 2.04 6.88
CA LEU A 285 -17.14 1.09 6.23
C LEU A 285 -15.76 1.14 6.90
N SER A 286 -15.23 -0.03 7.28
CA SER A 286 -13.85 -0.12 7.75
C SER A 286 -12.89 -0.14 6.57
N VAL A 287 -12.02 0.85 6.47
CA VAL A 287 -11.00 0.94 5.42
C VAL A 287 -9.72 0.33 6.00
N ARG A 288 -9.44 -0.94 5.70
CA ARG A 288 -8.29 -1.69 6.23
C ARG A 288 -7.22 -1.99 5.19
#